data_AF-A0A919FNH9-F1
#
_entry.id   AF-A0A919FNH9-F1
#
_cell.length_a   1.000
_cell.length_b   1.000
_cell.length_c   1.000
_cell.angle_alpha   90.00
_cell.angle_beta   90.00
_cell.angle_gamma   90.00
#
_symmetry.space_group_name_H-M   'P 1'
#
loop_
_entity.id
_entity.type
_entity.pdbx_description
1 polymer ?
#
loop_
_entity_poly.entity_id
_entity_poly.type
_entity_poly.pdbx_seq_one_letter_code
_entity_poly.pdbx_strand_id
1 'polypeptide(L)'
;MDARKTNARPTRNRLVAGCLLAVPLLFLGVAPAAADPPTEEVQPLDVFDDVNPCTGLIHTVTIATTFSVHDHQGTEVFTGDSVISTSTGFSGQGTASFTGNSQVERFHFIDMLTNDEGDRIQAKGIFVLDLSTDTVRVDRFDLVCVG
;
A
#
# COMPACT_ATOMS: atom_id res chain seq x y z
N MET A 1 65.01 -9.04 53.97
CA MET A 1 64.25 -9.60 52.83
C MET A 1 64.58 -8.77 51.62
N ASP A 2 64.86 -9.46 50.52
CA ASP A 2 65.01 -8.99 49.14
C ASP A 2 66.16 -8.06 48.77
N ALA A 3 66.78 -8.18 47.61
CA ALA A 3 66.93 -9.24 46.61
C ALA A 3 67.74 -8.61 45.46
N ARG A 4 68.68 -9.37 44.88
CA ARG A 4 68.94 -9.49 43.42
C ARG A 4 69.27 -8.20 42.62
N LYS A 5 69.98 -8.21 41.49
CA LYS A 5 70.75 -9.16 40.69
C LYS A 5 71.47 -8.32 39.63
N THR A 6 72.76 -8.56 39.47
CA THR A 6 73.53 -8.81 38.24
C THR A 6 73.16 -8.14 36.90
N ASN A 7 74.23 -7.61 36.30
CA ASN A 7 74.48 -7.05 34.96
C ASN A 7 74.00 -7.84 33.72
N ALA A 8 73.88 -7.05 32.64
CA ALA A 8 74.22 -7.33 31.23
C ALA A 8 73.30 -8.21 30.36
N ARG A 9 72.81 -7.67 29.23
CA ARG A 9 73.36 -7.90 27.85
C ARG A 9 72.51 -7.22 26.75
N PRO A 10 73.04 -7.12 25.50
CA PRO A 10 72.69 -6.09 24.53
C PRO A 10 71.70 -6.51 23.43
N THR A 11 71.27 -5.49 22.69
CA THR A 11 70.65 -5.41 21.35
C THR A 11 70.51 -6.69 20.53
N ARG A 12 69.31 -6.90 19.97
CA ARG A 12 69.16 -7.53 18.66
C ARG A 12 67.80 -7.23 18.01
N ASN A 13 67.82 -6.41 16.95
CA ASN A 13 66.78 -6.38 15.92
C ASN A 13 66.50 -7.81 15.45
N ARG A 14 65.24 -8.25 15.53
CA ARG A 14 64.76 -9.45 14.86
C ARG A 14 63.41 -9.16 14.21
N LEU A 15 63.48 -9.00 12.89
CA LEU A 15 62.53 -9.48 11.88
C LEU A 15 61.03 -9.35 12.22
N VAL A 16 60.41 -8.33 11.63
CA VAL A 16 58.96 -8.28 11.39
C VAL A 16 58.59 -9.46 10.50
N ALA A 17 57.98 -10.47 11.10
CA ALA A 17 57.28 -11.54 10.40
C ALA A 17 55.94 -11.72 11.12
N GLY A 18 54.84 -11.31 10.49
CA GLY A 18 53.53 -11.35 11.14
C GLY A 18 52.37 -11.09 10.19
N CYS A 19 51.92 -12.17 9.55
CA CYS A 19 50.57 -12.41 9.04
C CYS A 19 49.97 -11.43 8.01
N LEU A 20 50.22 -11.71 6.73
CA LEU A 20 49.22 -11.52 5.67
C LEU A 20 48.03 -12.45 5.97
N LEU A 21 47.05 -11.96 6.72
CA LEU A 21 45.72 -12.58 6.76
C LEU A 21 45.00 -12.23 5.47
N ALA A 22 45.09 -13.12 4.49
CA ALA A 22 44.15 -13.14 3.38
C ALA A 22 42.76 -13.42 3.96
N VAL A 23 41.91 -12.38 4.02
CA VAL A 23 40.48 -12.55 4.28
C VAL A 23 39.86 -12.96 2.96
N PRO A 24 39.42 -14.22 2.76
CA PRO A 24 38.62 -14.53 1.59
C PRO A 24 37.28 -13.81 1.79
N LEU A 25 36.99 -12.82 0.93
CA LEU A 25 35.64 -12.30 0.79
C LEU A 25 34.74 -13.44 0.32
N LEU A 26 34.09 -14.11 1.27
CA LEU A 26 32.94 -14.96 1.01
C LEU A 26 31.80 -14.04 0.57
N PHE A 27 31.72 -13.78 -0.74
CA PHE A 27 30.46 -13.37 -1.37
C PHE A 27 29.50 -14.56 -1.33
N LEU A 28 28.97 -14.86 -0.15
CA LEU A 28 27.75 -15.63 -0.02
C LEU A 28 26.67 -14.75 -0.65
N GLY A 29 26.18 -15.16 -1.82
CA GLY A 29 25.08 -14.50 -2.50
C GLY A 29 23.90 -14.43 -1.55
N VAL A 30 23.66 -13.26 -0.96
CA VAL A 30 22.43 -12.98 -0.25
C VAL A 30 21.36 -13.01 -1.35
N ALA A 31 20.54 -14.05 -1.36
CA ALA A 31 19.37 -14.07 -2.23
C ALA A 31 18.59 -12.77 -1.95
N PRO A 32 18.07 -12.07 -2.98
CA PRO A 32 17.24 -10.90 -2.73
C PRO A 32 16.12 -11.33 -1.78
N ALA A 33 15.93 -10.58 -0.69
CA ALA A 33 14.77 -10.78 0.16
C ALA A 33 13.54 -10.61 -0.75
N ALA A 34 12.75 -11.68 -0.88
CA ALA A 34 11.46 -11.58 -1.56
C ALA A 34 10.60 -10.62 -0.74
N ALA A 35 9.95 -9.68 -1.41
CA ALA A 35 8.94 -8.86 -0.76
C ALA A 35 7.77 -9.75 -0.33
N ASP A 36 7.16 -9.42 0.80
CA ASP A 36 5.94 -10.11 1.23
C ASP A 36 4.82 -9.86 0.21
N PRO A 37 4.04 -10.91 -0.15
CA PRO A 37 2.92 -10.72 -1.05
C PRO A 37 1.83 -9.86 -0.39
N PRO A 38 1.01 -9.13 -1.17
CA PRO A 38 -0.12 -8.41 -0.62
C PRO A 38 -1.10 -9.33 0.11
N THR A 39 -1.75 -8.81 1.16
CA THR A 39 -2.84 -9.50 1.86
C THR A 39 -4.17 -9.12 1.19
N GLU A 40 -5.06 -10.08 0.95
CA GLU A 40 -6.41 -9.79 0.45
C GLU A 40 -7.39 -9.56 1.61
N GLU A 41 -8.14 -8.46 1.52
CA GLU A 41 -9.18 -8.07 2.45
C GLU A 41 -10.50 -7.86 1.72
N VAL A 42 -11.51 -8.65 2.09
CA VAL A 42 -12.88 -8.48 1.59
C VAL A 42 -13.60 -7.51 2.51
N GLN A 43 -14.03 -6.37 1.96
CA GLN A 43 -14.79 -5.39 2.73
C GLN A 43 -16.23 -5.85 2.93
N PRO A 44 -16.90 -5.42 4.01
CA PRO A 44 -18.33 -5.60 4.18
C PRO A 44 -19.13 -5.05 2.98
N LEU A 45 -20.29 -5.62 2.75
CA LEU A 45 -21.21 -5.15 1.72
C LEU A 45 -21.77 -3.78 2.12
N ASP A 46 -21.56 -2.76 1.27
CA ASP A 46 -22.16 -1.45 1.45
C ASP A 46 -23.48 -1.38 0.68
N VAL A 47 -24.55 -1.00 1.37
CA VAL A 47 -25.90 -0.89 0.81
C VAL A 47 -26.51 0.44 1.22
N PHE A 48 -26.89 1.27 0.24
CA PHE A 48 -27.47 2.59 0.46
C PHE A 48 -28.40 3.00 -0.68
N ASP A 49 -29.30 3.95 -0.42
CA ASP A 49 -30.16 4.53 -1.46
C ASP A 49 -29.51 5.80 -2.04
N ASP A 50 -29.62 5.96 -3.36
CA ASP A 50 -29.14 7.14 -4.10
C ASP A 50 -30.07 7.47 -5.28
N VAL A 51 -29.86 8.62 -5.92
CA VAL A 51 -30.56 9.04 -7.13
C VAL A 51 -29.86 8.45 -8.36
N ASN A 52 -30.59 7.65 -9.14
CA ASN A 52 -30.13 7.18 -10.43
C ASN A 52 -29.90 8.39 -11.38
N PRO A 53 -28.67 8.63 -11.86
CA PRO A 53 -28.35 9.81 -12.66
C PRO A 53 -28.93 9.74 -14.09
N CYS A 54 -29.34 8.57 -14.58
CA CYS A 54 -29.98 8.42 -15.90
C CYS A 54 -31.49 8.72 -15.84
N THR A 55 -32.16 8.39 -14.74
CA THR A 55 -33.63 8.48 -14.64
C THR A 55 -34.13 9.54 -13.66
N GLY A 56 -33.29 9.99 -12.73
CA GLY A 56 -33.66 10.89 -11.63
C GLY A 56 -34.48 10.22 -10.51
N LEU A 57 -34.67 8.90 -10.56
CA LEU A 57 -35.41 8.13 -9.56
C LEU A 57 -34.47 7.56 -8.50
N ILE A 58 -34.99 7.34 -7.28
CA ILE A 58 -34.22 6.68 -6.23
C ILE A 58 -34.01 5.19 -6.58
N HIS A 59 -32.81 4.71 -6.34
CA HIS A 59 -32.46 3.30 -6.39
C HIS A 59 -31.57 2.89 -5.23
N THR A 60 -31.58 1.61 -4.90
CA THR A 60 -30.68 1.05 -3.89
C THR A 60 -29.42 0.58 -4.60
N VAL A 61 -28.27 1.06 -4.15
CA VAL A 61 -26.93 0.68 -4.61
C VAL A 61 -26.36 -0.36 -3.65
N THR A 62 -25.69 -1.36 -4.21
CA THR A 62 -25.00 -2.42 -3.46
C THR A 62 -23.59 -2.57 -3.99
N ILE A 63 -22.59 -2.37 -3.14
CA ILE A 63 -21.16 -2.40 -3.48
C ILE A 63 -20.47 -3.48 -2.65
N ALA A 64 -19.73 -4.35 -3.33
CA ALA A 64 -18.77 -5.26 -2.71
C ALA A 64 -17.37 -4.93 -3.23
N THR A 65 -16.41 -4.72 -2.33
CA THR A 65 -15.03 -4.39 -2.70
C THR A 65 -14.06 -5.38 -2.07
N THR A 66 -13.11 -5.86 -2.87
CA THR A 66 -11.98 -6.66 -2.41
C THR A 66 -10.71 -5.86 -2.59
N PHE A 67 -9.95 -5.63 -1.52
CA PHE A 67 -8.66 -4.94 -1.56
C PHE A 67 -7.49 -5.91 -1.45
N SER A 68 -6.44 -5.61 -2.19
CA SER A 68 -5.09 -6.14 -2.01
C SER A 68 -4.28 -5.09 -1.26
N VAL A 69 -3.75 -5.46 -0.10
CA VAL A 69 -3.12 -4.55 0.88
C VAL A 69 -1.64 -4.81 0.98
N HIS A 70 -0.85 -3.74 0.89
CA HIS A 70 0.59 -3.77 1.07
C HIS A 70 1.03 -2.62 1.98
N ASP A 71 1.64 -2.93 3.13
CA ASP A 71 2.35 -1.94 3.96
C ASP A 71 3.83 -1.88 3.58
N HIS A 72 4.36 -0.68 3.47
CA HIS A 72 5.79 -0.45 3.34
C HIS A 72 6.24 0.67 4.27
N GLN A 73 6.84 0.29 5.41
CA GLN A 73 7.44 1.22 6.37
C GLN A 73 6.44 2.28 6.88
N GLY A 74 5.19 1.85 7.16
CA GLY A 74 4.12 2.73 7.63
C GLY A 74 3.44 3.55 6.54
N THR A 75 3.64 3.16 5.27
CA THR A 75 2.83 3.61 4.14
C THR A 75 2.00 2.45 3.65
N GLU A 76 0.69 2.54 3.82
CA GLU A 76 -0.23 1.52 3.35
C GLU A 76 -0.74 1.86 1.95
N VAL A 77 -0.74 0.85 1.09
CA VAL A 77 -1.28 0.93 -0.26
C VAL A 77 -2.28 -0.20 -0.42
N PHE A 78 -3.50 0.16 -0.77
CA PHE A 78 -4.58 -0.76 -1.09
C PHE A 78 -4.95 -0.54 -2.56
N THR A 79 -5.11 -1.63 -3.29
CA THR A 79 -5.72 -1.62 -4.62
C THR A 79 -6.85 -2.61 -4.61
N GLY A 80 -8.03 -2.22 -5.05
CA GLY A 80 -9.20 -3.07 -4.97
C GLY A 80 -10.05 -3.05 -6.22
N ASP A 81 -10.81 -4.12 -6.37
CA ASP A 81 -11.82 -4.29 -7.38
C ASP A 81 -13.19 -4.23 -6.71
N SER A 82 -14.11 -3.50 -7.32
CA SER A 82 -15.47 -3.32 -6.84
C SER A 82 -16.46 -3.98 -7.79
N VAL A 83 -17.46 -4.65 -7.24
CA VAL A 83 -18.64 -5.14 -7.95
C VAL A 83 -19.85 -4.37 -7.45
N ILE A 84 -20.57 -3.72 -8.35
CA ILE A 84 -21.70 -2.86 -8.02
C ILE A 84 -22.97 -3.36 -8.71
N SER A 85 -24.09 -3.30 -7.99
CA SER A 85 -25.42 -3.51 -8.56
C SER A 85 -26.42 -2.52 -7.98
N THR A 86 -27.52 -2.29 -8.70
CA THR A 86 -28.58 -1.37 -8.29
C THR A 86 -29.97 -2.00 -8.45
N SER A 87 -30.95 -1.54 -7.66
CA SER A 87 -32.34 -2.00 -7.78
C SER A 87 -33.02 -1.60 -9.10
N THR A 88 -32.46 -0.63 -9.84
CA THR A 88 -32.92 -0.22 -11.17
C THR A 88 -32.25 -1.00 -12.31
N GLY A 89 -31.53 -2.08 -12.02
CA GLY A 89 -30.98 -2.98 -13.04
C GLY A 89 -29.62 -2.59 -13.62
N PHE A 90 -28.97 -1.55 -13.10
CA PHE A 90 -27.56 -1.28 -13.42
C PHE A 90 -26.66 -2.21 -12.63
N SER A 91 -25.64 -2.77 -13.29
CA SER A 91 -24.58 -3.53 -12.66
C SER A 91 -23.25 -3.29 -13.34
N GLY A 92 -22.15 -3.49 -12.63
CA GLY A 92 -20.84 -3.15 -13.15
C GLY A 92 -19.68 -3.50 -12.22
N GLN A 93 -18.51 -3.08 -12.66
CA GLN A 93 -17.28 -3.22 -11.92
C GLN A 93 -16.51 -1.91 -11.93
N GLY A 94 -15.58 -1.81 -11.00
CA GLY A 94 -14.64 -0.71 -10.98
C GLY A 94 -13.41 -1.03 -10.16
N THR A 95 -12.59 -0.01 -10.01
CA THR A 95 -11.32 -0.12 -9.29
C THR A 95 -11.25 0.97 -8.25
N ALA A 96 -10.71 0.62 -7.11
CA ALA A 96 -10.47 1.51 -5.99
C ALA A 96 -8.99 1.46 -5.59
N SER A 97 -8.50 2.56 -5.04
CA SER A 97 -7.17 2.63 -4.47
C SER A 97 -7.22 3.48 -3.21
N PHE A 98 -6.53 2.99 -2.18
CA PHE A 98 -6.30 3.74 -0.96
C PHE A 98 -4.78 3.86 -0.75
N THR A 99 -4.32 5.05 -0.39
CA THR A 99 -2.93 5.26 0.01
C THR A 99 -2.90 6.12 1.26
N GLY A 100 -2.19 5.67 2.29
CA GLY A 100 -2.09 6.37 3.57
C GLY A 100 -0.65 6.44 4.09
N ASN A 101 -0.28 7.54 4.77
CA ASN A 101 1.04 7.68 5.39
C ASN A 101 1.03 8.41 6.75
N SER A 102 0.12 8.05 7.66
CA SER A 102 -0.11 8.65 9.00
C SER A 102 -0.47 10.14 9.05
N GLN A 103 -0.25 10.88 7.96
CA GLN A 103 -0.59 12.30 7.84
C GLN A 103 -1.73 12.53 6.87
N VAL A 104 -1.74 11.76 5.78
CA VAL A 104 -2.74 11.88 4.71
C VAL A 104 -3.27 10.51 4.36
N GLU A 105 -4.57 10.44 4.13
CA GLU A 105 -5.22 9.34 3.44
C GLU A 105 -5.80 9.84 2.13
N ARG A 106 -5.67 9.02 1.09
CA ARG A 106 -6.27 9.26 -0.20
C ARG A 106 -7.06 8.03 -0.60
N PHE A 107 -8.33 8.22 -0.89
CA PHE A 107 -9.18 7.24 -1.53
C PHE A 107 -9.54 7.71 -2.94
N HIS A 108 -9.39 6.84 -3.93
CA HIS A 108 -9.73 7.13 -5.32
C HIS A 108 -10.36 5.91 -5.97
N PHE A 109 -11.48 6.11 -6.66
CA PHE A 109 -12.17 5.05 -7.38
C PHE A 109 -12.75 5.53 -8.71
N ILE A 110 -12.97 4.56 -9.59
CA ILE A 110 -13.70 4.72 -10.84
C ILE A 110 -14.47 3.44 -11.14
N ASP A 111 -15.79 3.61 -11.30
CA ASP A 111 -16.74 2.53 -11.53
C ASP A 111 -17.55 2.80 -12.80
N MET A 112 -17.90 1.72 -13.50
CA MET A 112 -18.76 1.78 -14.67
C MET A 112 -19.85 0.73 -14.56
N LEU A 113 -21.09 1.17 -14.56
CA LEU A 113 -22.27 0.31 -14.53
C LEU A 113 -23.02 0.40 -15.85
N THR A 114 -23.70 -0.68 -16.22
CA THR A 114 -24.53 -0.78 -17.43
C THR A 114 -25.84 -1.48 -17.09
N ASN A 115 -26.92 -1.16 -17.79
CA ASN A 115 -28.19 -1.88 -17.73
C ASN A 115 -28.49 -2.62 -19.07
N ASP A 116 -29.58 -3.39 -19.10
CA ASP A 116 -29.99 -4.14 -20.31
C ASP A 116 -30.41 -3.24 -21.48
N GLU A 117 -30.78 -1.99 -21.21
CA GLU A 117 -31.16 -0.98 -22.20
C GLU A 117 -29.92 -0.35 -22.87
N GLY A 118 -28.73 -0.59 -22.32
CA GLY A 118 -27.45 -0.08 -22.81
C GLY A 118 -27.01 1.24 -22.19
N ASP A 119 -27.80 1.81 -21.27
CA ASP A 119 -27.42 3.02 -20.53
C ASP A 119 -26.25 2.71 -19.60
N ARG A 120 -25.37 3.70 -19.42
CA ARG A 120 -24.21 3.59 -18.52
C ARG A 120 -24.18 4.68 -17.47
N ILE A 121 -23.79 4.27 -16.26
CA ILE A 121 -23.49 5.16 -15.14
C ILE A 121 -21.99 5.11 -14.88
N GLN A 122 -21.35 6.27 -14.86
CA GLN A 122 -19.98 6.42 -14.37
C GLN A 122 -20.02 7.06 -12.98
N ALA A 123 -19.40 6.39 -12.00
CA ALA A 123 -19.08 6.96 -10.71
C ALA A 123 -17.55 7.11 -10.61
N LYS A 124 -17.07 8.27 -10.17
CA LYS A 124 -15.65 8.46 -9.88
C LYS A 124 -15.50 9.40 -8.70
N GLY A 125 -14.58 9.08 -7.81
CA GLY A 125 -14.38 9.83 -6.58
C GLY A 125 -12.91 9.95 -6.24
N ILE A 126 -12.53 11.10 -5.70
CA ILE A 126 -11.27 11.28 -4.99
C ILE A 126 -11.51 12.04 -3.69
N PHE A 127 -11.12 11.39 -2.60
CA PHE A 127 -11.17 11.93 -1.24
C PHE A 127 -9.76 12.00 -0.71
N VAL A 128 -9.38 13.13 -0.12
CA VAL A 128 -8.09 13.29 0.55
C VAL A 128 -8.35 13.84 1.94
N LEU A 129 -7.99 13.07 2.97
CA LEU A 129 -8.15 13.40 4.37
C LEU A 129 -6.78 13.78 4.95
N ASP A 130 -6.75 14.85 5.74
CA ASP A 130 -5.62 15.22 6.58
C ASP A 130 -5.85 14.64 7.98
N LEU A 131 -5.12 13.58 8.29
CA LEU A 131 -5.25 12.83 9.54
C LEU A 131 -4.79 13.61 10.76
N SER A 132 -3.93 14.61 10.59
CA SER A 132 -3.46 15.43 11.72
C SER A 132 -4.55 16.34 12.27
N THR A 133 -5.54 16.65 11.44
CA THR A 133 -6.65 17.55 11.78
C THR A 133 -8.02 16.90 11.66
N ASP A 134 -8.07 15.66 11.17
CA ASP A 134 -9.31 14.94 10.82
C ASP A 134 -10.21 15.77 9.88
N THR A 135 -9.61 16.37 8.84
CA THR A 135 -10.33 17.22 7.89
C THR A 135 -10.22 16.72 6.46
N VAL A 136 -11.34 16.79 5.74
CA VAL A 136 -11.37 16.55 4.30
C VAL A 136 -10.74 17.75 3.58
N ARG A 137 -9.66 17.50 2.85
CA ARG A 137 -8.94 18.50 2.04
C ARG A 137 -9.42 18.51 0.60
N VAL A 138 -9.74 17.34 0.06
CA VAL A 138 -10.29 17.17 -1.27
C VAL A 138 -11.50 16.27 -1.16
N ASP A 139 -12.61 16.76 -1.68
CA ASP A 139 -13.82 16.00 -1.95
C ASP A 139 -14.22 16.32 -3.39
N ARG A 140 -14.04 15.34 -4.27
CA ARG A 140 -14.50 15.43 -5.65
C ARG A 140 -15.13 14.11 -6.03
N PHE A 141 -16.44 14.15 -6.21
CA PHE A 141 -17.24 13.03 -6.63
C PHE A 141 -18.09 13.43 -7.83
N ASP A 142 -18.06 12.61 -8.87
CA ASP A 142 -18.91 12.74 -10.05
C ASP A 142 -19.70 11.44 -10.22
N LEU A 143 -21.02 11.57 -10.31
CA LEU A 143 -21.95 10.49 -10.66
C LEU A 143 -22.78 10.95 -11.85
N VAL A 144 -22.58 10.30 -13.00
CA VAL A 144 -23.15 10.78 -14.26
C VAL A 144 -23.68 9.63 -15.11
N CYS A 145 -24.78 9.90 -15.80
CA CYS A 145 -25.23 9.08 -16.91
C CYS A 145 -24.41 9.44 -18.16
N VAL A 146 -23.82 8.45 -18.83
CA VAL A 146 -22.95 8.65 -20.00
C VAL A 146 -23.50 8.03 -21.28
N GLY A 147 -24.76 7.55 -21.23
CA GLY A 147 -25.52 6.95 -22.34
C GLY A 147 -24.96 5.62 -22.81
#